data_AF-A0A397VTM4-F1
#
_entry.id   AF-A0A397VTM4-F1
#
_cell.length_a   1.000
_cell.length_b   1.000
_cell.length_c   1.000
_cell.angle_alpha   90.00
_cell.angle_beta   90.00
_cell.angle_gamma   90.00
#
_symmetry.space_group_name_H-M   'P 1'
#
loop_
_entity.id
_entity.type
_entity.pdbx_description
1 polymer ?
#
loop_
_entity_poly.entity_id
_entity_poly.type
_entity_poly.pdbx_seq_one_letter_code
_entity_poly.pdbx_strand_id
1 'polypeptide(L)'
;MIFDSDDLITLQENALISLIKDDELQMEESEIWDKVILWGKAKTPNLPFELEQWTDKDFKSLKVTLQHCLPYIRYFQMSDEDIVKKIKPYRNILEKSLWDDILINRLVPDMIITSQILPPRKNSSSQLLPQREFMITLNSSIITLQHAAEISSWIDRRSTIYNITKIPYKFKLLLRGSRNGFDAVSFHMRCDNIPNTLIVLKVRDSNELLGGYNPLIWNAGDGYARTSDSFVFSLANGNLNKSILSRVSDASSAICQSSLSQGPWFGDNDLGMSDSTNPKKWLCKKYAYEKPIRSSEGWFFVDEYEVFQICKTFKS
;
A
#
# COMPACT_ATOMS: atom_id res chain seq x y z
N MET A 1 25.95 -20.39 -12.76
CA MET A 1 24.64 -21.09 -12.75
C MET A 1 24.12 -21.13 -14.18
N ILE A 2 23.48 -22.22 -14.61
CA ILE A 2 23.00 -22.42 -15.99
C ILE A 2 22.00 -21.32 -16.44
N PHE A 3 21.34 -20.65 -15.50
CA PHE A 3 20.37 -19.59 -15.80
C PHE A 3 20.94 -18.26 -16.31
N ASP A 4 22.23 -17.97 -16.09
CA ASP A 4 22.87 -16.71 -16.54
C ASP A 4 23.56 -16.84 -17.90
N SER A 5 23.39 -17.98 -18.56
CA SER A 5 24.01 -18.26 -19.85
C SER A 5 22.99 -18.23 -21.00
N ASP A 6 23.47 -17.85 -22.18
CA ASP A 6 22.73 -17.96 -23.45
C ASP A 6 22.30 -19.42 -23.77
N ASP A 7 22.81 -20.40 -23.02
CA ASP A 7 22.47 -21.81 -23.14
C ASP A 7 21.09 -22.18 -22.58
N LEU A 8 20.41 -21.28 -21.83
CA LEU A 8 19.09 -21.60 -21.28
C LEU A 8 18.10 -21.94 -22.41
N ILE A 9 18.07 -21.18 -23.50
CA ILE A 9 17.14 -21.41 -24.62
C ILE A 9 17.43 -22.70 -25.40
N THR A 10 18.62 -23.29 -25.25
CA THR A 10 19.01 -24.55 -25.90
C THR A 10 18.65 -25.77 -25.05
N LEU A 11 18.37 -25.56 -23.76
CA LEU A 11 18.04 -26.60 -22.79
C LEU A 11 16.84 -27.45 -23.25
N GLN A 12 16.93 -28.77 -23.03
CA GLN A 12 15.79 -29.69 -23.22
C GLN A 12 14.74 -29.46 -22.12
N GLU A 13 13.46 -29.67 -22.47
CA GLU A 13 12.32 -29.46 -21.55
C GLU A 13 12.49 -30.21 -20.22
N ASN A 14 12.93 -31.48 -20.25
CA ASN A 14 13.15 -32.28 -19.05
C ASN A 14 14.21 -31.69 -18.11
N ALA A 15 15.26 -31.07 -18.67
CA ALA A 15 16.28 -30.40 -17.88
C ALA A 15 15.74 -29.10 -17.26
N LEU A 16 14.91 -28.35 -18.00
CA LEU A 16 14.24 -27.15 -17.46
C LEU A 16 13.32 -27.53 -16.31
N ILE A 17 12.50 -28.58 -16.50
CA ILE A 17 11.59 -29.11 -15.48
C ILE A 17 12.37 -29.55 -14.24
N SER A 18 13.48 -30.27 -14.42
CA SER A 18 14.31 -30.72 -13.29
C SER A 18 14.85 -29.55 -12.48
N LEU A 19 15.26 -28.49 -13.18
CA LEU A 19 15.81 -27.27 -12.60
C LEU A 19 14.74 -26.48 -11.83
N ILE A 20 13.56 -26.26 -12.42
CA ILE A 20 12.46 -25.55 -11.75
C ILE A 20 11.78 -26.39 -10.65
N LYS A 21 11.97 -27.72 -10.63
CA LYS A 21 11.52 -28.56 -9.51
C LYS A 21 12.43 -28.48 -8.28
N ASP A 22 13.70 -28.12 -8.48
CA ASP A 22 14.71 -28.21 -7.43
C ASP A 22 14.43 -27.23 -6.27
N ASP A 23 14.04 -27.75 -5.11
CA ASP A 23 13.84 -26.94 -3.91
C ASP A 23 15.13 -26.21 -3.47
N GLU A 24 16.30 -26.69 -3.91
CA GLU A 24 17.62 -26.11 -3.68
C GLU A 24 18.09 -25.23 -4.86
N LEU A 25 17.19 -24.66 -5.67
CA LEU A 25 17.54 -23.63 -6.65
C LEU A 25 17.59 -22.23 -6.00
N GLN A 26 18.75 -21.57 -6.01
CA GLN A 26 18.97 -20.19 -5.52
C GLN A 26 18.53 -19.14 -6.55
N MET A 27 17.23 -18.95 -6.70
CA MET A 27 16.66 -17.94 -7.60
C MET A 27 15.26 -17.53 -7.14
N GLU A 28 14.94 -16.24 -7.26
CA GLU A 28 13.61 -15.70 -6.99
C GLU A 28 12.57 -16.29 -7.96
N GLU A 29 11.38 -16.62 -7.47
CA GLU A 29 10.35 -17.23 -8.31
C GLU A 29 9.95 -16.35 -9.51
N SER A 30 10.04 -15.02 -9.35
CA SER A 30 9.81 -14.08 -10.45
C SER A 30 10.89 -14.07 -11.52
N GLU A 31 12.13 -14.38 -11.16
CA GLU A 31 13.22 -14.58 -12.12
C GLU A 31 13.05 -15.93 -12.83
N ILE A 32 12.68 -16.99 -12.09
CA ILE A 32 12.40 -18.31 -12.68
C ILE A 32 11.29 -18.20 -13.72
N TRP A 33 10.22 -17.45 -13.43
CA TRP A 33 9.16 -17.17 -14.39
C TRP A 33 9.68 -16.51 -15.66
N ASP A 34 10.49 -15.45 -15.55
CA ASP A 34 11.04 -14.76 -16.71
C ASP A 34 11.88 -15.70 -17.58
N LYS A 35 12.66 -16.58 -16.94
CA LYS A 35 13.49 -17.59 -17.61
C LYS A 35 12.64 -18.66 -18.30
N VAL A 36 11.54 -19.11 -17.69
CA VAL A 36 10.59 -20.05 -18.30
C VAL A 36 9.84 -19.42 -19.48
N ILE A 37 9.41 -18.16 -19.37
CA ILE A 37 8.80 -17.44 -20.49
C ILE A 37 9.79 -17.24 -21.62
N LEU A 38 11.04 -16.87 -21.32
CA LEU A 38 12.10 -16.73 -22.31
C LEU A 38 12.34 -18.04 -23.06
N TRP A 39 12.46 -19.15 -22.32
CA TRP A 39 12.60 -20.49 -22.92
C TRP A 39 11.38 -20.86 -23.77
N GLY A 40 10.17 -20.63 -23.26
CA GLY A 40 8.92 -20.92 -23.97
C GLY A 40 8.83 -20.15 -25.28
N LYS A 41 9.10 -18.84 -25.27
CA LYS A 41 9.13 -18.01 -26.48
C LYS A 41 10.13 -18.53 -27.52
N ALA A 42 11.30 -18.99 -27.08
CA ALA A 42 12.32 -19.55 -27.97
C ALA A 42 11.91 -20.92 -28.57
N LYS A 43 11.07 -21.70 -27.87
CA LYS A 43 10.61 -23.03 -28.32
C LYS A 43 9.25 -23.01 -29.04
N THR A 44 8.52 -21.91 -29.00
CA THR A 44 7.26 -21.74 -29.73
C THR A 44 7.50 -20.96 -31.03
N PRO A 45 7.44 -21.61 -32.21
CA PRO A 45 7.71 -20.94 -33.48
C PRO A 45 6.61 -19.91 -33.83
N ASN A 46 7.00 -18.88 -34.58
CA ASN A 46 6.11 -17.85 -35.15
C ASN A 46 5.40 -16.95 -34.12
N LEU A 47 5.91 -16.83 -32.90
CA LEU A 47 5.38 -15.85 -31.95
C LEU A 47 5.78 -14.42 -32.35
N PRO A 48 4.84 -13.45 -32.31
CA PRO A 48 5.18 -12.04 -32.42
C PRO A 48 6.13 -11.62 -31.30
N PHE A 49 7.00 -10.64 -31.60
CA PHE A 49 7.97 -10.14 -30.63
C PHE A 49 7.27 -9.39 -29.48
N GLU A 50 6.40 -8.44 -29.84
CA GLU A 50 5.63 -7.61 -28.90
C GLU A 50 4.37 -8.33 -28.44
N LEU A 51 4.10 -8.30 -27.13
CA LEU A 51 2.98 -9.03 -26.53
C LEU A 51 1.61 -8.47 -26.95
N GLU A 52 1.54 -7.18 -27.28
CA GLU A 52 0.33 -6.49 -27.77
C GLU A 52 -0.16 -7.05 -29.11
N GLN A 53 0.72 -7.70 -29.86
CA GLN A 53 0.40 -8.31 -31.16
C GLN A 53 -0.09 -9.75 -31.03
N TRP A 54 -0.11 -10.31 -29.81
CA TRP A 54 -0.44 -11.72 -29.59
C TRP A 54 -1.94 -11.95 -29.72
N THR A 55 -2.27 -12.98 -30.50
CA THR A 55 -3.62 -13.53 -30.63
C THR A 55 -3.85 -14.65 -29.62
N ASP A 56 -5.10 -15.08 -29.46
CA ASP A 56 -5.44 -16.26 -28.65
C ASP A 56 -4.72 -17.53 -29.14
N LYS A 57 -4.42 -17.62 -30.44
CA LYS A 57 -3.65 -18.74 -31.01
C LYS A 57 -2.21 -18.73 -30.52
N ASP A 58 -1.62 -17.56 -30.35
CA ASP A 58 -0.22 -17.40 -29.90
C ASP A 58 -0.11 -17.81 -28.43
N PHE A 59 -1.02 -17.32 -27.58
CA PHE A 59 -1.12 -17.77 -26.19
C PHE A 59 -1.37 -19.28 -26.09
N LYS A 60 -2.26 -19.84 -26.90
CA LYS A 60 -2.51 -21.29 -26.92
C LYS A 60 -1.27 -22.08 -27.33
N SER A 61 -0.49 -21.58 -28.29
CA SER A 61 0.74 -22.22 -28.74
C SER A 61 1.80 -22.20 -27.64
N LEU A 62 2.00 -21.05 -26.98
CA LEU A 62 2.91 -20.94 -25.84
C LEU A 62 2.46 -21.83 -24.67
N LYS A 63 1.16 -21.87 -24.38
CA LYS A 63 0.58 -22.74 -23.34
C LYS A 63 0.93 -24.21 -23.58
N VAL A 64 0.79 -24.69 -24.81
CA VAL A 64 1.16 -26.07 -25.18
C VAL A 64 2.66 -26.30 -24.97
N THR A 65 3.52 -25.36 -25.37
CA THR A 65 4.97 -25.46 -25.17
C THR A 65 5.36 -25.50 -23.68
N LEU A 66 4.66 -24.76 -22.82
CA LEU A 66 5.00 -24.65 -21.40
C LEU A 66 4.18 -25.58 -20.49
N GLN A 67 3.29 -26.41 -21.03
CA GLN A 67 2.28 -27.13 -20.24
C GLN A 67 2.86 -28.00 -19.11
N HIS A 68 4.06 -28.58 -19.30
CA HIS A 68 4.71 -29.39 -18.27
C HIS A 68 5.61 -28.56 -17.34
N CYS A 69 5.93 -27.32 -17.70
CA CYS A 69 6.72 -26.42 -16.87
C CYS A 69 5.82 -25.63 -15.89
N LEU A 70 4.67 -25.14 -16.37
CA LEU A 70 3.75 -24.30 -15.60
C LEU A 70 3.34 -24.87 -14.23
N PRO A 71 3.11 -26.19 -14.05
CA PRO A 71 2.75 -26.75 -12.75
C PRO A 71 3.83 -26.65 -11.68
N TYR A 72 5.09 -26.39 -12.06
CA TYR A 72 6.23 -26.33 -11.13
C TYR A 72 6.65 -24.89 -10.78
N ILE A 73 5.96 -23.89 -11.32
CA ILE A 73 6.13 -22.49 -10.93
C ILE A 73 5.41 -22.27 -9.60
N ARG A 74 6.08 -21.66 -8.61
CA ARG A 74 5.48 -21.42 -7.30
C ARG A 74 4.76 -20.06 -7.25
N TYR A 75 3.68 -19.93 -8.02
CA TYR A 75 2.91 -18.67 -8.15
C TYR A 75 2.53 -18.01 -6.83
N PHE A 76 2.19 -18.82 -5.82
CA PHE A 76 1.79 -18.36 -4.49
C PHE A 76 2.93 -17.78 -3.65
N GLN A 77 4.18 -17.99 -4.05
CA GLN A 77 5.38 -17.46 -3.41
C GLN A 77 5.90 -16.17 -4.09
N MET A 78 5.29 -15.77 -5.21
CA MET A 78 5.66 -14.53 -5.92
C MET A 78 5.01 -13.30 -5.29
N SER A 79 5.67 -12.15 -5.42
CA SER A 79 5.13 -10.87 -4.94
C SER A 79 3.90 -10.41 -5.74
N ASP A 80 3.05 -9.57 -5.13
CA ASP A 80 1.91 -8.97 -5.82
C ASP A 80 2.34 -8.14 -7.04
N GLU A 81 3.46 -7.43 -6.91
CA GLU A 81 4.04 -6.62 -7.97
C GLU A 81 4.45 -7.49 -9.16
N ASP A 82 5.18 -8.58 -8.92
CA ASP A 82 5.62 -9.50 -9.97
C ASP A 82 4.44 -10.16 -10.67
N ILE A 83 3.37 -10.43 -9.96
CA ILE A 83 2.22 -11.11 -10.58
C ILE A 83 1.45 -10.15 -11.46
N VAL A 84 1.31 -8.88 -11.06
CA VAL A 84 0.67 -7.87 -11.90
C VAL A 84 1.55 -7.53 -13.11
N LYS A 85 2.87 -7.43 -12.93
CA LYS A 85 3.79 -7.01 -14.00
C LYS A 85 4.20 -8.16 -14.93
N LYS A 86 4.44 -9.35 -14.40
CA LYS A 86 5.06 -10.48 -15.11
C LYS A 86 4.08 -11.61 -15.42
N ILE A 87 3.18 -11.98 -14.51
CA ILE A 87 2.23 -13.09 -14.76
C ILE A 87 0.99 -12.62 -15.53
N LYS A 88 0.33 -11.55 -15.07
CA LYS A 88 -0.93 -11.05 -15.62
C LYS A 88 -0.92 -10.85 -17.14
N PRO A 89 0.15 -10.34 -17.78
CA PRO A 89 0.20 -10.22 -19.24
C PRO A 89 0.08 -11.57 -19.98
N TYR A 90 0.51 -12.65 -19.33
CA TYR A 90 0.45 -14.02 -19.84
C TYR A 90 -0.69 -14.84 -19.21
N ARG A 91 -1.66 -14.25 -18.50
CA ARG A 91 -2.73 -15.01 -17.82
C ARG A 91 -3.44 -16.03 -18.70
N ASN A 92 -3.51 -15.80 -20.01
CA ASN A 92 -4.16 -16.67 -20.98
C ASN A 92 -3.45 -18.02 -21.19
N ILE A 93 -2.18 -18.16 -20.76
CA ILE A 93 -1.49 -19.46 -20.77
C ILE A 93 -1.78 -20.30 -19.52
N LEU A 94 -2.36 -19.72 -18.47
CA LEU A 94 -2.70 -20.43 -17.25
C LEU A 94 -4.06 -21.12 -17.39
N GLU A 95 -4.32 -22.09 -16.51
CA GLU A 95 -5.69 -22.55 -16.31
C GLU A 95 -6.52 -21.45 -15.63
N LYS A 96 -7.78 -21.31 -16.05
CA LYS A 96 -8.67 -20.28 -15.50
C LYS A 96 -8.81 -20.42 -13.98
N SER A 97 -8.98 -21.65 -13.49
CA SER A 97 -9.04 -21.95 -12.06
C SER A 97 -7.77 -21.57 -11.31
N LEU A 98 -6.59 -21.80 -11.90
CA LEU A 98 -5.31 -21.41 -11.30
C LEU A 98 -5.18 -19.89 -11.18
N TRP A 99 -5.56 -19.16 -12.23
CA TRP A 99 -5.55 -17.69 -12.19
C TRP A 99 -6.53 -17.14 -11.14
N ASP A 100 -7.74 -17.69 -11.08
CA ASP A 100 -8.74 -17.32 -10.09
C ASP A 100 -8.24 -17.65 -8.67
N ASP A 101 -7.64 -18.82 -8.45
CA ASP A 101 -7.07 -19.24 -7.16
C ASP A 101 -5.90 -18.35 -6.71
N ILE A 102 -5.03 -17.93 -7.64
CA ILE A 102 -3.95 -16.96 -7.35
C ILE A 102 -4.52 -15.63 -6.85
N LEU A 103 -5.61 -15.15 -7.45
CA LEU A 103 -6.28 -13.91 -7.03
C LEU A 103 -7.03 -14.11 -5.70
N ILE A 104 -7.78 -15.19 -5.56
CA ILE A 104 -8.54 -15.53 -4.34
C ILE A 104 -7.62 -15.63 -3.14
N ASN A 105 -6.52 -16.38 -3.25
CA ASN A 105 -5.55 -16.55 -2.16
C ASN A 105 -4.96 -15.22 -1.65
N ARG A 106 -5.03 -14.14 -2.45
CA ARG A 106 -4.52 -12.81 -2.08
C ARG A 106 -5.59 -11.87 -1.58
N LEU A 107 -6.80 -12.00 -2.11
CA LEU A 107 -7.93 -11.16 -1.73
C LEU A 107 -8.62 -11.68 -0.46
N VAL A 108 -8.67 -13.01 -0.28
CA VAL A 108 -9.32 -13.71 0.82
C VAL A 108 -8.48 -14.95 1.20
N PRO A 109 -7.46 -14.80 2.07
CA PRO A 109 -6.50 -15.87 2.40
C PRO A 109 -7.11 -17.15 3.02
N ASP A 110 -8.38 -17.12 3.44
CA ASP A 110 -9.08 -18.24 4.10
C ASP A 110 -10.12 -18.93 3.18
N MET A 111 -10.22 -18.51 1.92
CA MET A 111 -11.12 -19.15 0.96
C MET A 111 -10.47 -20.42 0.40
N ILE A 112 -11.24 -21.50 0.33
CA ILE A 112 -10.76 -22.78 -0.20
C ILE A 112 -10.42 -22.60 -1.69
N ILE A 113 -9.14 -22.75 -2.04
CA ILE A 113 -8.68 -22.83 -3.42
C ILE A 113 -8.49 -24.29 -3.84
N THR A 114 -8.55 -24.55 -5.14
CA THR A 114 -8.39 -25.91 -5.71
C THR A 114 -6.96 -26.21 -6.15
N SER A 115 -6.16 -25.17 -6.37
CA SER A 115 -4.79 -25.26 -6.87
C SER A 115 -3.82 -25.75 -5.80
N GLN A 116 -2.88 -26.60 -6.21
CA GLN A 116 -1.79 -27.04 -5.35
C GLN A 116 -0.85 -25.87 -5.03
N ILE A 117 -0.63 -25.60 -3.74
CA ILE A 117 0.35 -24.63 -3.28
C ILE A 117 1.69 -25.34 -3.12
N LEU A 118 2.69 -24.97 -3.93
CA LEU A 118 4.05 -25.45 -3.78
C LEU A 118 4.78 -24.68 -2.64
N PRO A 119 5.54 -25.38 -1.77
CA PRO A 119 6.28 -24.75 -0.66
C PRO A 119 7.47 -23.92 -1.20
N PRO A 120 7.91 -22.84 -0.52
CA PRO A 120 9.03 -22.02 -0.99
C PRO A 120 10.35 -22.80 -1.13
N ARG A 121 11.25 -22.38 -2.03
CA ARG A 121 12.63 -22.93 -2.15
C ARG A 121 13.43 -22.66 -0.88
N LYS A 122 14.39 -23.54 -0.57
CA LYS A 122 15.26 -23.46 0.61
C LYS A 122 16.36 -22.40 0.53
N ASN A 123 16.24 -21.55 -0.48
CA ASN A 123 17.35 -20.88 -1.09
C ASN A 123 17.05 -19.40 -1.22
N SER A 124 17.20 -18.74 -0.09
CA SER A 124 17.56 -17.35 -0.03
C SER A 124 18.24 -17.14 1.29
N SER A 125 19.18 -16.23 1.30
CA SER A 125 19.74 -15.51 2.44
C SER A 125 18.69 -14.83 3.35
N SER A 126 17.47 -15.37 3.48
CA SER A 126 16.69 -15.24 4.69
C SER A 126 17.39 -16.07 5.76
N GLN A 127 18.37 -15.47 6.44
CA GLN A 127 18.48 -15.69 7.87
C GLN A 127 17.05 -15.77 8.42
N LEU A 128 16.74 -16.87 9.11
CA LEU A 128 15.66 -17.00 10.08
C LEU A 128 14.96 -15.67 10.35
N LEU A 129 13.93 -15.34 9.57
CA LEU A 129 12.92 -14.42 10.09
C LEU A 129 12.06 -15.31 10.98
N PRO A 130 12.10 -15.12 12.31
CA PRO A 130 11.24 -15.86 13.21
C PRO A 130 9.81 -15.65 12.72
N GLN A 131 9.12 -16.73 12.39
CA GLN A 131 7.66 -16.79 12.33
C GLN A 131 7.00 -15.52 11.78
N ARG A 132 7.31 -15.12 10.53
CA ARG A 132 6.61 -14.06 9.77
C ARG A 132 6.05 -12.94 10.67
N GLU A 133 6.91 -12.25 11.42
CA GLU A 133 6.50 -10.94 11.94
C GLU A 133 6.15 -10.10 10.71
N PHE A 134 4.88 -9.74 10.60
CA PHE A 134 4.34 -8.92 9.52
C PHE A 134 5.16 -7.63 9.48
N MET A 135 6.17 -7.55 8.62
CA MET A 135 6.95 -6.32 8.44
C MET A 135 5.99 -5.28 7.88
N ILE A 136 5.47 -4.41 8.76
CA ILE A 136 4.60 -3.31 8.38
C ILE A 136 5.39 -2.40 7.46
N THR A 137 5.14 -2.48 6.16
CA THR A 137 5.71 -1.56 5.19
C THR A 137 4.92 -0.25 5.22
N LEU A 138 5.45 0.75 5.90
CA LEU A 138 4.92 2.11 5.92
C LEU A 138 5.57 2.94 4.79
N ASN A 139 4.82 3.24 3.74
CA ASN A 139 5.29 4.08 2.64
C ASN A 139 5.03 5.56 2.94
N SER A 140 5.77 6.12 3.90
CA SER A 140 5.69 7.52 4.30
C SER A 140 7.05 8.21 4.18
N SER A 141 7.02 9.49 3.79
CA SER A 141 8.18 10.40 3.86
C SER A 141 8.13 11.35 5.05
N ILE A 142 7.02 11.38 5.79
CA ILE A 142 6.78 12.26 6.94
C ILE A 142 6.89 11.49 8.27
N ILE A 143 6.25 10.33 8.37
CA ILE A 143 6.09 9.59 9.62
C ILE A 143 6.85 8.27 9.63
N THR A 144 7.31 7.86 10.81
CA THR A 144 8.01 6.60 11.05
C THR A 144 7.04 5.51 11.53
N LEU A 145 7.51 4.27 11.64
CA LEU A 145 6.74 3.18 12.27
C LEU A 145 6.40 3.48 13.74
N GLN A 146 7.26 4.22 14.45
CA GLN A 146 6.98 4.63 15.83
C GLN A 146 5.77 5.58 15.89
N HIS A 147 5.71 6.57 14.99
CA HIS A 147 4.54 7.44 14.86
C HIS A 147 3.29 6.66 14.46
N ALA A 148 3.41 5.72 13.51
CA ALA A 148 2.30 4.87 13.11
C ALA A 148 1.77 4.01 14.27
N ALA A 149 2.64 3.46 15.10
CA ALA A 149 2.26 2.69 16.29
C ALA A 149 1.54 3.56 17.33
N GLU A 150 2.02 4.78 17.56
CA GLU A 150 1.39 5.75 18.46
C GLU A 150 -0.02 6.14 17.96
N ILE A 151 -0.13 6.56 16.70
CA ILE A 151 -1.42 6.92 16.07
C ILE A 151 -2.40 5.75 16.13
N SER A 152 -1.94 4.54 15.81
CA SER A 152 -2.76 3.32 15.88
C SER A 152 -3.31 3.07 17.28
N SER A 153 -2.51 3.39 18.30
CA SER A 153 -2.93 3.25 19.70
C SER A 153 -3.98 4.29 20.07
N TRP A 154 -3.92 5.49 19.49
CA TRP A 154 -4.93 6.52 19.67
C TRP A 154 -6.27 6.17 19.02
N ILE A 155 -6.23 5.56 17.83
CA ILE A 155 -7.42 5.04 17.12
C ILE A 155 -8.13 4.00 17.98
N ASP A 156 -7.39 3.01 18.51
CA ASP A 156 -7.95 1.97 19.39
C ASP A 156 -8.18 2.43 20.84
N ARG A 157 -7.90 3.71 21.17
CA ARG A 157 -8.01 4.28 22.52
C ARG A 157 -7.23 3.50 23.59
N ARG A 158 -6.06 2.96 23.24
CA ARG A 158 -5.20 2.20 24.16
C ARG A 158 -4.46 3.12 25.12
N SER A 159 -4.24 2.63 26.34
CA SER A 159 -3.39 3.28 27.35
C SER A 159 -1.89 3.11 27.07
N THR A 160 -1.53 2.09 26.29
CA THR A 160 -0.14 1.75 25.94
C THR A 160 0.05 1.75 24.43
N ILE A 161 1.19 2.27 23.96
CA ILE A 161 1.55 2.30 22.55
C ILE A 161 1.73 0.87 22.01
N TYR A 162 1.32 0.60 20.77
CA TYR A 162 1.61 -0.65 20.07
C TYR A 162 3.13 -0.84 19.91
N ASN A 163 3.57 -2.10 19.97
CA ASN A 163 4.89 -2.42 19.45
C ASN A 163 4.86 -2.20 17.92
N ILE A 164 5.93 -1.63 17.35
CA ILE A 164 6.06 -1.40 15.92
C ILE A 164 5.91 -2.67 15.07
N THR A 165 6.15 -3.87 15.63
CA THR A 165 5.93 -5.16 14.95
C THR A 165 4.50 -5.69 15.09
N LYS A 166 3.66 -5.03 15.88
CA LYS A 166 2.28 -5.47 16.24
C LYS A 166 1.23 -4.40 15.98
N ILE A 167 1.49 -3.46 15.07
CA ILE A 167 0.51 -2.45 14.65
C ILE A 167 -0.64 -3.16 13.92
N PRO A 168 -1.91 -3.04 14.36
CA PRO A 168 -3.03 -3.78 13.79
C PRO A 168 -3.64 -3.09 12.55
N TYR A 169 -2.87 -2.23 11.89
CA TYR A 169 -3.33 -1.43 10.77
C TYR A 169 -2.30 -1.38 9.64
N LYS A 170 -2.81 -1.44 8.42
CA LYS A 170 -2.09 -1.10 7.20
C LYS A 170 -2.39 0.36 6.84
N PHE A 171 -1.32 1.14 6.65
CA PHE A 171 -1.37 2.55 6.26
C PHE A 171 -1.23 2.62 4.74
N LYS A 172 -2.36 2.67 4.03
CA LYS A 172 -2.39 2.71 2.56
C LYS A 172 -2.30 4.16 2.09
N LEU A 173 -1.16 4.57 1.54
CA LEU A 173 -0.97 5.92 0.99
C LEU A 173 -1.96 6.18 -0.15
N LEU A 174 -2.75 7.24 -0.03
CA LEU A 174 -3.71 7.71 -1.04
C LEU A 174 -3.15 8.89 -1.84
N LEU A 175 -2.46 9.79 -1.13
CA LEU A 175 -1.98 11.05 -1.68
C LEU A 175 -0.65 11.43 -1.00
N ARG A 176 0.30 11.91 -1.80
CA ARG A 176 1.47 12.66 -1.33
C ARG A 176 1.58 13.98 -2.09
N GLY A 177 1.69 15.10 -1.39
CA GLY A 177 1.67 16.44 -1.99
C GLY A 177 2.73 16.65 -3.06
N SER A 178 3.98 16.24 -2.80
CA SER A 178 5.06 16.32 -3.80
C SER A 178 4.82 15.50 -5.07
N ARG A 179 3.96 14.48 -5.02
CA ARG A 179 3.66 13.60 -6.17
C ARG A 179 2.35 13.96 -6.86
N ASN A 180 1.39 14.47 -6.12
CA ASN A 180 0.00 14.54 -6.55
C ASN A 180 -0.58 15.95 -6.55
N GLY A 181 0.14 16.95 -6.06
CA GLY A 181 -0.38 18.31 -5.88
C GLY A 181 -0.79 18.58 -4.44
N PHE A 182 -0.85 19.85 -4.08
CA PHE A 182 -1.20 20.32 -2.73
C PHE A 182 -2.61 20.93 -2.64
N ASP A 183 -3.31 21.02 -3.76
CA ASP A 183 -4.62 21.66 -3.84
C ASP A 183 -5.77 20.75 -3.37
N ALA A 184 -6.89 21.40 -3.03
CA ALA A 184 -8.14 20.74 -2.63
C ALA A 184 -8.67 19.78 -3.71
N VAL A 185 -8.50 20.11 -4.99
CA VAL A 185 -8.97 19.28 -6.11
C VAL A 185 -8.27 17.91 -6.08
N SER A 186 -6.95 17.91 -5.89
CA SER A 186 -6.13 16.71 -5.77
C SER A 186 -6.52 15.87 -4.56
N PHE A 187 -6.87 16.53 -3.45
CA PHE A 187 -7.40 15.87 -2.26
C PHE A 187 -8.75 15.17 -2.54
N HIS A 188 -9.76 15.91 -3.01
CA HIS A 188 -11.09 15.38 -3.26
C HIS A 188 -11.09 14.22 -4.27
N MET A 189 -10.35 14.36 -5.36
CA MET A 189 -10.22 13.32 -6.38
C MET A 189 -9.69 11.98 -5.82
N ARG A 190 -8.92 12.01 -4.73
CA ARG A 190 -8.23 10.83 -4.18
C ARG A 190 -8.79 10.35 -2.85
N CYS A 191 -9.47 11.20 -2.10
CA CYS A 191 -9.82 10.95 -0.69
C CYS A 191 -11.33 10.98 -0.42
N ASP A 192 -12.15 11.54 -1.31
CA ASP A 192 -13.61 11.53 -1.13
C ASP A 192 -14.17 10.11 -1.14
N ASN A 193 -15.21 9.88 -0.34
CA ASN A 193 -15.85 8.58 -0.15
C ASN A 193 -14.93 7.49 0.45
N ILE A 194 -13.73 7.84 0.92
CA ILE A 194 -12.82 6.92 1.60
C ILE A 194 -12.88 7.16 3.11
N PRO A 195 -13.31 6.17 3.92
CA PRO A 195 -13.35 6.31 5.37
C PRO A 195 -12.00 6.01 6.02
N ASN A 196 -11.90 6.29 7.32
CA ASN A 196 -10.71 6.01 8.15
C ASN A 196 -9.44 6.61 7.55
N THR A 197 -9.47 7.89 7.25
CA THR A 197 -8.35 8.60 6.65
C THR A 197 -7.50 9.29 7.71
N LEU A 198 -6.20 9.18 7.56
CA LEU A 198 -5.20 9.86 8.37
C LEU A 198 -4.48 10.88 7.50
N ILE A 199 -4.40 12.12 7.97
CA ILE A 199 -3.66 13.20 7.33
C ILE A 199 -2.45 13.52 8.19
N VAL A 200 -1.28 13.62 7.57
CA VAL A 200 -0.03 14.02 8.23
C VAL A 200 0.64 15.13 7.43
N LEU A 201 1.13 16.14 8.13
CA LEU A 201 1.71 17.36 7.60
C LEU A 201 3.14 17.50 8.13
N LYS A 202 4.05 17.90 7.24
CA LYS A 202 5.37 18.41 7.62
C LYS A 202 5.36 19.93 7.50
N VAL A 203 5.37 20.64 8.63
CA VAL A 203 5.34 22.10 8.66
C VAL A 203 6.67 22.64 8.15
N ARG A 204 6.62 23.66 7.28
CA ARG A 204 7.80 24.31 6.71
C ARG A 204 8.62 25.01 7.79
N ASP A 205 9.94 25.04 7.61
CA ASP A 205 10.90 25.73 8.48
C ASP A 205 10.84 25.27 9.95
N SER A 206 10.35 24.05 10.20
CA SER A 206 10.28 23.47 11.53
C SER A 206 10.36 21.94 11.49
N ASN A 207 10.46 21.33 12.66
CA ASN A 207 10.32 19.88 12.84
C ASN A 207 8.90 19.47 13.25
N GLU A 208 7.92 20.39 13.21
CA GLU A 208 6.55 20.09 13.61
C GLU A 208 5.89 19.13 12.62
N LEU A 209 5.37 18.02 13.16
CA LEU A 209 4.56 17.05 12.44
C LEU A 209 3.14 17.11 12.98
N LEU A 210 2.19 17.54 12.17
CA LEU A 210 0.80 17.76 12.55
C LEU A 210 -0.11 16.82 11.78
N GLY A 211 -1.34 16.64 12.24
CA GLY A 211 -2.29 15.84 11.49
C GLY A 211 -3.64 15.68 12.15
N GLY A 212 -4.47 14.88 11.49
CA GLY A 212 -5.80 14.53 11.97
C GLY A 212 -6.28 13.20 11.39
N TYR A 213 -7.10 12.51 12.16
CA TYR A 213 -7.74 11.26 11.77
C TYR A 213 -9.24 11.46 11.63
N ASN A 214 -9.78 11.15 10.46
CA ASN A 214 -11.22 11.17 10.18
C ASN A 214 -11.73 9.73 10.00
N PRO A 215 -12.57 9.20 10.92
CA PRO A 215 -13.18 7.88 10.76
C PRO A 215 -14.27 7.84 9.69
N LEU A 216 -14.85 9.00 9.35
CA LEU A 216 -15.92 9.14 8.37
C LEU A 216 -15.33 9.31 6.95
N ILE A 217 -16.23 9.40 5.97
CA ILE A 217 -15.88 9.79 4.60
C ILE A 217 -15.77 11.31 4.48
N TRP A 218 -14.92 11.76 3.55
CA TRP A 218 -14.97 13.13 3.02
C TRP A 218 -16.04 13.22 1.95
N ASN A 219 -16.80 14.31 1.97
CA ASN A 219 -17.82 14.62 0.97
C ASN A 219 -17.85 16.14 0.74
N ALA A 220 -18.09 16.52 -0.50
CA ALA A 220 -18.40 17.90 -0.85
C ALA A 220 -19.84 18.22 -0.41
N GLY A 221 -20.00 19.35 0.28
CA GLY A 221 -21.29 19.79 0.79
C GLY A 221 -21.12 21.02 1.68
N ASP A 222 -22.20 21.39 2.36
CA ASP A 222 -22.17 22.47 3.34
C ASP A 222 -22.58 21.91 4.70
N GLY A 223 -21.68 22.01 5.70
CA GLY A 223 -22.00 21.71 7.09
C GLY A 223 -20.93 20.89 7.80
N TYR A 224 -21.37 20.10 8.78
CA TYR A 224 -20.46 19.32 9.63
C TYR A 224 -20.90 17.86 9.71
N ALA A 225 -19.93 16.96 9.62
CA ALA A 225 -20.13 15.55 9.88
C ALA A 225 -19.85 15.25 11.37
N ARG A 226 -20.87 14.69 12.03
CA ARG A 226 -20.84 14.43 13.47
C ARG A 226 -20.02 13.19 13.80
N THR A 227 -19.00 13.31 14.67
CA THR A 227 -18.26 12.17 15.21
C THR A 227 -17.52 12.52 16.51
N SER A 228 -17.35 11.55 17.41
CA SER A 228 -16.52 11.64 18.62
C SER A 228 -15.23 10.82 18.53
N ASP A 229 -15.02 10.13 17.40
CA ASP A 229 -13.88 9.22 17.17
C ASP A 229 -12.77 9.86 16.33
N SER A 230 -12.98 11.06 15.81
CA SER A 230 -11.92 11.86 15.21
C SER A 230 -10.98 12.42 16.28
N PHE A 231 -9.77 12.76 15.86
CA PHE A 231 -8.78 13.46 16.67
C PHE A 231 -7.81 14.22 15.77
N VAL A 232 -7.26 15.32 16.31
CA VAL A 232 -6.12 16.04 15.73
C VAL A 232 -4.91 15.88 16.65
N PHE A 233 -3.71 16.02 16.09
CA PHE A 233 -2.49 15.75 16.84
C PHE A 233 -1.28 16.55 16.37
N SER A 234 -0.28 16.55 17.25
CA SER A 234 1.11 16.88 16.96
C SER A 234 1.99 15.74 17.44
N LEU A 235 2.92 15.26 16.61
CA LEU A 235 3.81 14.15 16.95
C LEU A 235 5.13 14.66 17.51
N ALA A 236 5.66 13.95 18.51
CA ALA A 236 7.03 14.13 18.97
C ALA A 236 8.01 13.91 17.81
N ASN A 237 8.85 14.90 17.53
CA ASN A 237 9.84 14.83 16.46
C ASN A 237 10.99 15.82 16.72
N GLY A 238 12.24 15.35 16.57
CA GLY A 238 13.43 16.15 16.86
C GLY A 238 13.43 16.69 18.30
N ASN A 239 13.39 18.03 18.44
CA ASN A 239 13.40 18.72 19.73
C ASN A 239 12.04 18.70 20.47
N LEU A 240 10.96 18.26 19.80
CA LEU A 240 9.65 18.11 20.43
C LEU A 240 9.60 16.76 21.15
N ASN A 241 9.72 16.79 22.47
CA ASN A 241 9.87 15.59 23.28
C ASN A 241 8.56 14.85 23.60
N LYS A 242 7.39 15.40 23.22
CA LYS A 242 6.07 14.81 23.53
C LYS A 242 5.05 15.06 22.44
N SER A 243 4.33 14.00 22.08
CA SER A 243 3.16 14.06 21.21
C SER A 243 1.97 14.68 21.96
N ILE A 244 1.12 15.39 21.22
CA ILE A 244 -0.16 15.94 21.69
C ILE A 244 -1.27 15.21 20.94
N LEU A 245 -2.12 14.51 21.68
CA LEU A 245 -3.41 14.01 21.19
C LEU A 245 -4.53 14.94 21.67
N SER A 246 -5.32 15.43 20.73
CA SER A 246 -6.48 16.28 20.95
C SER A 246 -7.72 15.58 20.38
N ARG A 247 -8.62 15.11 21.26
CA ARG A 247 -9.87 14.45 20.83
C ARG A 247 -10.96 15.48 20.61
N VAL A 248 -12.02 15.07 19.92
CA VAL A 248 -13.20 15.91 19.72
C VAL A 248 -13.85 16.24 21.07
N SER A 249 -14.05 17.54 21.32
CA SER A 249 -14.82 18.05 22.46
C SER A 249 -16.26 18.44 22.08
N ASP A 250 -16.48 18.84 20.81
CA ASP A 250 -17.80 19.05 20.23
C ASP A 250 -18.00 18.15 19.01
N ALA A 251 -18.76 17.07 19.20
CA ALA A 251 -19.02 16.10 18.15
C ALA A 251 -19.78 16.69 16.97
N SER A 252 -20.57 17.76 17.15
CA SER A 252 -21.39 18.34 16.08
C SER A 252 -20.57 19.13 15.06
N SER A 253 -19.36 19.54 15.44
CA SER A 253 -18.47 20.37 14.63
C SER A 253 -17.16 19.66 14.29
N ALA A 254 -17.11 18.33 14.36
CA ALA A 254 -15.84 17.58 14.31
C ALA A 254 -15.14 17.61 12.95
N ILE A 255 -15.88 17.41 11.86
CA ILE A 255 -15.36 17.39 10.49
C ILE A 255 -16.18 18.37 9.67
N CYS A 256 -15.54 19.42 9.15
CA CYS A 256 -16.21 20.35 8.26
C CYS A 256 -16.30 19.73 6.86
N GLN A 257 -17.51 19.71 6.31
CA GLN A 257 -17.78 19.39 4.91
C GLN A 257 -18.02 20.71 4.20
N SER A 258 -17.16 20.99 3.23
CA SER A 258 -17.15 22.25 2.49
C SER A 258 -17.17 22.00 0.99
N SER A 259 -17.24 23.09 0.22
CA SER A 259 -17.15 23.06 -1.23
C SER A 259 -15.85 22.40 -1.70
N LEU A 260 -15.85 21.91 -2.94
CA LEU A 260 -14.68 21.31 -3.63
C LEU A 260 -13.45 22.23 -3.73
N SER A 261 -13.59 23.51 -3.38
CA SER A 261 -12.49 24.48 -3.35
C SER A 261 -11.67 24.45 -2.05
N GLN A 262 -12.15 23.74 -1.02
CA GLN A 262 -11.50 23.61 0.28
C GLN A 262 -11.15 22.15 0.54
N GLY A 263 -9.92 21.88 0.98
CA GLY A 263 -9.48 20.52 1.26
C GLY A 263 -10.03 19.98 2.60
N PRO A 264 -9.26 19.15 3.32
CA PRO A 264 -9.70 18.60 4.59
C PRO A 264 -9.73 19.67 5.69
N TRP A 265 -10.81 19.65 6.48
CA TRP A 265 -10.99 20.49 7.66
C TRP A 265 -11.46 19.67 8.87
N PHE A 266 -10.63 19.67 9.91
CA PHE A 266 -10.97 19.18 11.24
C PHE A 266 -11.40 20.37 12.08
N GLY A 267 -12.64 20.32 12.58
CA GLY A 267 -13.23 21.50 13.18
C GLY A 267 -13.47 22.59 12.15
N ASP A 268 -13.97 23.72 12.63
CA ASP A 268 -14.03 24.94 11.83
C ASP A 268 -12.64 25.60 11.71
N ASN A 269 -11.74 25.34 12.67
CA ASN A 269 -10.44 26.02 12.75
C ASN A 269 -9.27 25.15 13.26
N ASP A 270 -9.53 23.95 13.81
CA ASP A 270 -8.51 23.17 14.53
C ASP A 270 -7.35 22.74 13.62
N LEU A 271 -7.67 22.25 12.42
CA LEU A 271 -6.67 21.99 11.38
C LEU A 271 -7.33 21.95 9.99
N GLY A 272 -6.91 22.84 9.08
CA GLY A 272 -7.56 22.97 7.78
C GLY A 272 -6.65 23.42 6.64
N MET A 273 -6.92 22.92 5.44
CA MET A 273 -6.22 23.34 4.22
C MET A 273 -6.84 24.63 3.66
N SER A 274 -6.00 25.60 3.29
CA SER A 274 -6.42 26.81 2.58
C SER A 274 -7.03 26.50 1.21
N ASP A 275 -7.71 27.48 0.63
CA ASP A 275 -8.20 27.39 -0.74
C ASP A 275 -7.09 27.21 -1.79
N SER A 276 -7.53 27.00 -3.05
CA SER A 276 -6.68 26.76 -4.21
C SER A 276 -5.68 27.88 -4.54
N THR A 277 -5.82 29.08 -3.97
CA THR A 277 -4.87 30.18 -4.24
C THR A 277 -3.52 29.95 -3.55
N ASN A 278 -3.50 29.19 -2.46
CA ASN A 278 -2.30 28.89 -1.68
C ASN A 278 -2.31 27.43 -1.19
N PRO A 279 -2.05 26.45 -2.08
CA PRO A 279 -2.31 25.04 -1.78
C PRO A 279 -1.42 24.47 -0.66
N LYS A 280 -0.29 25.12 -0.34
CA LYS A 280 0.59 24.73 0.77
C LYS A 280 0.24 25.41 2.10
N LYS A 281 -0.77 26.28 2.14
CA LYS A 281 -1.14 27.06 3.32
C LYS A 281 -2.20 26.32 4.12
N TRP A 282 -2.03 26.28 5.43
CA TRP A 282 -2.91 25.58 6.37
C TRP A 282 -3.22 26.48 7.57
N LEU A 283 -4.38 26.27 8.20
CA LEU A 283 -4.79 26.92 9.44
C LEU A 283 -4.71 25.92 10.60
N CYS A 284 -4.28 26.38 11.77
CA CYS A 284 -4.44 25.64 13.01
C CYS A 284 -4.77 26.62 14.14
N LYS A 285 -5.94 26.47 14.75
CA LYS A 285 -6.45 27.28 15.85
C LYS A 285 -7.48 26.47 16.65
N LYS A 286 -7.29 26.33 17.96
CA LYS A 286 -8.15 25.44 18.76
C LYS A 286 -9.61 25.89 18.70
N TYR A 287 -10.51 24.97 18.41
CA TYR A 287 -11.95 25.21 18.35
C TYR A 287 -12.75 24.03 18.92
N ALA A 288 -12.99 22.98 18.12
CA ALA A 288 -13.86 21.84 18.44
C ALA A 288 -13.13 20.66 19.11
N TYR A 289 -11.80 20.69 19.19
CA TYR A 289 -10.98 19.64 19.80
C TYR A 289 -10.41 20.08 21.16
N GLU A 290 -10.17 19.14 22.08
CA GLU A 290 -9.89 19.41 23.50
C GLU A 290 -8.67 20.33 23.75
N LYS A 291 -7.63 20.21 22.93
CA LYS A 291 -6.32 20.83 23.14
C LYS A 291 -5.79 21.50 21.87
N PRO A 292 -5.05 22.63 21.98
CA PRO A 292 -4.24 23.12 20.88
C PRO A 292 -3.14 22.11 20.54
N ILE A 293 -2.85 21.94 19.25
CA ILE A 293 -1.79 21.05 18.76
C ILE A 293 -0.52 21.80 18.34
N ARG A 294 -0.54 23.14 18.42
CA ARG A 294 0.60 24.03 18.16
C ARG A 294 0.71 25.09 19.24
N SER A 295 1.91 25.60 19.46
CA SER A 295 2.14 26.74 20.37
C SER A 295 1.66 28.06 19.78
N SER A 296 1.66 28.19 18.45
CA SER A 296 1.18 29.37 17.72
C SER A 296 -0.07 29.02 16.93
N GLU A 297 -1.13 29.82 17.10
CA GLU A 297 -2.33 29.73 16.27
C GLU A 297 -2.20 30.56 14.99
N GLY A 298 -2.94 30.16 13.96
CA GLY A 298 -3.06 30.89 12.71
C GLY A 298 -2.51 30.13 11.51
N TRP A 299 -2.27 30.89 10.44
CA TRP A 299 -1.87 30.35 9.15
C TRP A 299 -0.39 29.96 9.14
N PHE A 300 -0.08 28.84 8.50
CA PHE A 300 1.28 28.35 8.30
C PHE A 300 1.42 27.65 6.94
N PHE A 301 2.65 27.28 6.59
CA PHE A 301 2.93 26.57 5.35
C PHE A 301 3.50 25.18 5.62
N VAL A 302 3.26 24.25 4.70
CA VAL A 302 3.81 22.90 4.75
C VAL A 302 4.83 22.68 3.64
N ASP A 303 5.79 21.78 3.90
CA ASP A 303 6.71 21.27 2.89
C ASP A 303 6.17 20.01 2.22
N GLU A 304 5.47 19.18 2.99
CA GLU A 304 4.84 17.96 2.52
C GLU A 304 3.52 17.69 3.28
N TYR A 305 2.59 17.02 2.61
CA TYR A 305 1.48 16.35 3.28
C TYR A 305 1.21 14.98 2.67
N GLU A 306 0.78 14.04 3.50
CA GLU A 306 0.38 12.71 3.07
C GLU A 306 -0.99 12.36 3.66
N VAL A 307 -1.78 11.64 2.87
CA VAL A 307 -3.06 11.09 3.31
C VAL A 307 -3.01 9.57 3.17
N PHE A 308 -3.37 8.87 4.24
CA PHE A 308 -3.43 7.41 4.31
C PHE A 308 -4.86 6.95 4.57
N GLN A 309 -5.29 5.87 3.92
CA GLN A 309 -6.40 5.07 4.40
C GLN A 309 -5.87 4.08 5.45
N ILE A 310 -6.53 4.02 6.60
CA ILE A 310 -6.22 3.11 7.69
C ILE A 310 -7.10 1.86 7.55
N CYS A 311 -6.47 0.72 7.29
CA CYS A 311 -7.15 -0.56 7.11
C CYS A 311 -6.77 -1.51 8.25
N LYS A 312 -7.74 -2.03 9.02
CA LYS A 312 -7.45 -3.06 10.04
C LYS A 312 -6.85 -4.29 9.39
N THR A 313 -5.75 -4.78 9.96
CA THR A 313 -5.19 -6.09 9.62
C THR A 313 -5.77 -7.11 10.59
N PHE A 314 -6.60 -8.04 10.10
CA PHE A 314 -7.04 -9.16 10.93
C PHE A 314 -5.82 -10.02 11.26
N LYS A 315 -5.61 -10.29 12.55
CA LYS A 315 -4.67 -11.33 12.96
C LYS A 315 -5.32 -12.66 12.60
N SER A 316 -4.64 -13.43 11.75
CA SER A 316 -4.82 -14.89 11.67
C SER A 316 -4.33 -15.55 12.96
#